data_AF-A0A833A471-F1
#
_entry.id   AF-A0A833A471-F1
#
_cell.length_a   1.000
_cell.length_b   1.000
_cell.length_c   1.000
_cell.angle_alpha   90.00
_cell.angle_beta   90.00
_cell.angle_gamma   90.00
#
_symmetry.space_group_name_H-M   'P 1'
#
loop_
_entity.id
_entity.type
_entity.pdbx_description
1 polymer ?
#
loop_
_entity_poly.entity_id
_entity_poly.type
_entity_poly.pdbx_seq_one_letter_code
_entity_poly.pdbx_strand_id
1 'polypeptide(L)'
;MDVLVDREYELELLEQEYRVPGFRLVVVYGRRRVGKTYLLRWFCRGKPCVYYVAAELPYESLAREFSFAVRDAIGFPVLGDIVEVLEALARLYRGGEKLVVVLDEFQYLVEADSTLPSRLMRSIDTVLRESNIMLVLCGS
;
A
#
# COMPACT_ATOMS: atom_id res chain seq x y z
N MET A 1 16.84 -15.07 14.99
CA MET A 1 15.79 -15.21 13.95
C MET A 1 14.52 -14.72 14.60
N ASP A 2 13.96 -13.62 14.12
CA ASP A 2 12.59 -13.29 14.52
C ASP A 2 11.68 -14.40 13.96
N VAL A 3 10.60 -14.75 14.65
CA VAL A 3 9.59 -15.70 14.18
C VAL A 3 8.24 -15.00 14.30
N LEU A 4 7.46 -14.98 13.22
CA LEU A 4 6.06 -14.59 13.26
C LEU A 4 5.26 -15.80 13.76
N VAL A 5 4.63 -15.69 14.93
CA VAL A 5 3.84 -16.76 15.55
C VAL A 5 2.34 -16.46 15.37
N ASP A 6 1.55 -17.47 15.05
CA ASP A 6 0.07 -17.43 15.01
C ASP A 6 -0.52 -16.51 13.91
N ARG A 7 0.25 -16.34 12.81
CA ARG A 7 -0.10 -15.52 11.63
C ARG A 7 0.39 -16.16 10.33
N GLU A 8 0.69 -17.45 10.36
CA GLU A 8 1.26 -18.20 9.24
C GLU A 8 0.27 -18.25 8.08
N TYR A 9 -1.03 -18.41 8.37
CA TYR A 9 -2.08 -18.45 7.36
C TYR A 9 -2.24 -17.10 6.64
N GLU A 10 -2.33 -16.00 7.38
CA GLU A 10 -2.46 -14.66 6.79
C GLU A 10 -1.22 -14.25 6.01
N LEU A 11 -0.03 -14.61 6.52
CA LEU A 11 1.22 -14.40 5.78
C LEU A 11 1.23 -15.21 4.48
N GLU A 12 0.83 -16.48 4.52
CA GLU A 12 0.77 -17.32 3.33
C GLU A 12 -0.18 -16.74 2.26
N LEU A 13 -1.35 -16.24 2.66
CA LEU A 13 -2.27 -15.56 1.74
C LEU A 13 -1.61 -14.34 1.09
N LEU A 14 -0.93 -13.49 1.87
CA LEU A 14 -0.20 -12.33 1.33
C LEU A 14 0.91 -12.77 0.34
N GLU A 15 1.64 -13.85 0.64
CA GLU A 15 2.67 -14.38 -0.25
C GLU A 15 2.10 -14.98 -1.54
N GLN A 16 0.97 -15.69 -1.46
CA GLN A 16 0.29 -16.22 -2.64
C GLN A 16 -0.13 -15.08 -3.57
N GLU A 17 -0.73 -14.03 -3.01
CA GLU A 17 -1.14 -12.83 -3.74
C GLU A 17 0.07 -12.09 -4.35
N TYR A 18 1.17 -12.00 -3.62
CA TYR A 18 2.42 -11.41 -4.09
C TYR A 18 2.97 -12.14 -5.33
N ARG A 19 2.90 -13.47 -5.39
CA ARG A 19 3.46 -14.25 -6.53
C ARG A 19 2.67 -14.12 -7.83
N VAL A 20 1.38 -13.74 -7.78
CA VAL A 20 0.56 -13.61 -8.99
C VAL A 20 1.00 -12.39 -9.79
N PRO A 21 1.38 -12.50 -11.08
CA PRO A 21 1.83 -11.36 -11.86
C PRO A 21 0.73 -10.31 -12.07
N GLY A 22 1.12 -9.05 -12.20
CA GLY A 22 0.20 -7.94 -12.44
C GLY A 22 -0.37 -7.34 -11.15
N PHE A 23 -1.34 -6.45 -11.33
CA PHE A 23 -1.92 -5.68 -10.24
C PHE A 23 -2.75 -6.54 -9.29
N ARG A 24 -2.49 -6.44 -7.99
CA ARG A 24 -3.30 -7.06 -6.94
C ARG A 24 -3.73 -6.00 -5.93
N LEU A 25 -5.00 -6.07 -5.53
CA LEU A 25 -5.52 -5.30 -4.40
C LEU A 25 -5.81 -6.28 -3.25
N VAL A 26 -5.22 -6.05 -2.09
CA VAL A 26 -5.49 -6.82 -0.87
C VAL A 26 -5.96 -5.89 0.22
N VAL A 27 -7.04 -6.24 0.89
CA VAL A 27 -7.58 -5.49 2.02
C VAL A 27 -7.37 -6.30 3.29
N VAL A 28 -6.64 -5.72 4.24
CA VAL A 28 -6.36 -6.33 5.55
C VAL A 28 -7.12 -5.55 6.61
N TYR A 29 -8.16 -6.16 7.16
CA TYR A 29 -9.01 -5.56 8.19
C TYR A 29 -9.00 -6.39 9.46
N GLY A 30 -9.30 -5.75 10.59
CA GLY A 30 -9.39 -6.43 11.89
C GLY A 30 -9.33 -5.47 13.05
N ARG A 31 -9.68 -5.91 14.25
CA ARG A 31 -9.78 -5.03 15.43
C ARG A 31 -8.45 -4.31 15.74
N ARG A 32 -8.51 -3.19 16.45
CA ARG A 32 -7.29 -2.51 16.94
C ARG A 32 -6.45 -3.48 17.79
N ARG A 33 -5.12 -3.40 17.63
CA ARG A 33 -4.11 -4.18 18.38
C ARG A 33 -4.08 -5.70 18.12
N VAL A 34 -4.65 -6.18 17.01
CA VAL A 34 -4.52 -7.60 16.60
C VAL A 34 -3.19 -7.92 15.89
N GLY A 35 -2.31 -6.95 15.69
CA GLY A 35 -0.97 -7.18 15.11
C GLY A 35 -0.88 -7.04 13.58
N LYS A 36 -1.85 -6.39 12.92
CA LYS A 36 -1.84 -6.15 11.46
C LYS A 36 -0.54 -5.48 10.97
N THR A 37 -0.14 -4.38 11.61
CA THR A 37 1.10 -3.68 11.29
C THR A 37 2.33 -4.57 11.43
N TYR A 38 2.34 -5.47 12.43
CA TYR A 38 3.45 -6.43 12.59
C TYR A 38 3.48 -7.43 11.43
N LEU A 39 2.33 -8.02 11.08
CA LEU A 39 2.19 -8.92 9.93
C LEU A 39 2.62 -8.25 8.62
N LEU A 40 2.14 -7.04 8.34
CA LEU A 40 2.47 -6.34 7.09
C LEU A 40 3.94 -5.96 7.02
N ARG A 41 4.51 -5.42 8.10
CA ARG A 41 5.96 -5.14 8.15
C ARG A 41 6.80 -6.40 7.99
N TRP A 42 6.35 -7.52 8.56
CA TRP A 42 6.98 -8.82 8.37
C TRP A 42 6.96 -9.23 6.90
N PHE A 43 5.77 -9.22 6.29
CA PHE A 43 5.56 -9.55 4.90
C PHE A 43 6.41 -8.69 3.95
N CYS A 44 6.60 -7.41 4.24
CA CYS A 44 7.40 -6.50 3.40
C CYS A 44 8.92 -6.75 3.45
N ARG A 45 9.44 -7.56 4.38
CA ARG A 45 10.89 -7.80 4.50
C ARG A 45 11.45 -8.44 3.23
N GLY A 46 12.52 -7.84 2.69
CA GLY A 46 13.23 -8.37 1.51
C GLY A 46 12.51 -8.16 0.17
N LYS A 47 11.49 -7.30 0.12
CA LYS A 47 10.72 -6.99 -1.10
C LYS A 47 10.83 -5.50 -1.42
N PRO A 48 10.75 -5.09 -2.70
CA PRO A 48 10.50 -3.69 -3.05
C PRO A 48 9.19 -3.26 -2.42
N CYS A 49 9.24 -2.29 -1.51
CA CYS A 49 8.08 -1.89 -0.75
C CYS A 49 8.06 -0.40 -0.43
N VAL A 50 6.91 0.23 -0.69
CA VAL A 50 6.50 1.49 -0.08
C VAL A 50 5.58 1.15 1.09
N TYR A 51 5.97 1.49 2.32
CA TYR A 51 5.12 1.32 3.50
C TYR A 51 4.80 2.69 4.08
N TYR A 52 3.51 3.05 4.09
CA TYR A 52 3.04 4.30 4.66
C TYR A 52 1.96 4.04 5.71
N VAL A 53 2.07 4.72 6.87
CA VAL A 53 1.09 4.66 7.96
C VAL A 53 0.40 6.01 8.02
N ALA A 54 -0.87 6.06 7.68
CA ALA A 54 -1.66 7.28 7.81
C ALA A 54 -1.96 7.58 9.28
N ALA A 55 -2.12 8.86 9.59
CA ALA A 55 -2.53 9.35 10.89
C ALA A 55 -3.67 10.37 10.73
N GLU A 56 -4.30 10.75 11.83
CA GLU A 56 -5.35 11.79 11.82
C GLU A 56 -4.73 13.17 11.52
N LEU A 57 -4.62 13.51 10.23
CA LEU A 57 -4.00 14.73 9.72
C LEU A 57 -4.78 15.28 8.51
N PRO A 58 -4.60 16.56 8.15
CA PRO A 58 -5.14 17.10 6.90
C PRO A 58 -4.63 16.33 5.68
N TYR A 59 -5.49 16.18 4.65
CA TYR A 59 -5.18 15.37 3.46
C TYR A 59 -3.89 15.80 2.75
N GLU A 60 -3.60 17.10 2.67
CA GLU A 60 -2.37 17.60 2.05
C GLU A 60 -1.11 17.19 2.81
N SER A 61 -1.20 17.03 4.13
CA SER A 61 -0.10 16.52 4.95
C SER A 61 0.11 15.04 4.67
N LEU A 62 -0.98 14.26 4.61
CA LEU A 62 -0.95 12.83 4.31
C LEU A 62 -0.37 12.54 2.91
N ALA A 63 -0.79 13.31 1.90
CA ALA A 63 -0.27 13.20 0.53
C ALA A 63 1.23 13.53 0.45
N ARG A 64 1.68 14.54 1.21
CA ARG A 64 3.11 14.90 1.30
C ARG A 64 3.92 13.80 1.97
N GLU A 65 3.45 13.27 3.10
CA GLU A 65 4.12 12.17 3.80
C GLU A 65 4.20 10.90 2.95
N PHE A 66 3.11 10.56 2.25
CA PHE A 66 3.10 9.44 1.31
C PHE A 66 4.12 9.65 0.18
N SER A 67 4.18 10.85 -0.40
CA SER A 67 5.17 11.20 -1.42
C SER A 67 6.63 11.03 -0.92
N PHE A 68 6.89 11.38 0.35
CA PHE A 68 8.20 11.15 0.98
C PHE A 68 8.49 9.67 1.20
N ALA A 69 7.53 8.89 1.68
CA ALA A 69 7.67 7.45 1.83
C ALA A 69 7.98 6.77 0.47
N VAL A 70 7.34 7.22 -0.61
CA VAL A 70 7.63 6.75 -1.97
C VAL A 70 9.05 7.09 -2.38
N ARG A 71 9.45 8.37 -2.25
CA ARG A 71 10.80 8.81 -2.59
C ARG A 71 11.87 8.00 -1.87
N ASP A 72 11.69 7.79 -0.57
CA ASP A 72 12.67 7.10 0.27
C ASP A 72 12.75 5.60 -0.09
N ALA A 73 11.64 5.01 -0.56
CA ALA A 73 11.58 3.60 -0.95
C ALA A 73 12.14 3.33 -2.37
N ILE A 74 11.87 4.19 -3.35
CA ILE A 74 12.23 3.94 -4.76
C ILE A 74 13.39 4.81 -5.28
N GLY A 75 13.83 5.81 -4.51
CA GLY A 75 14.96 6.68 -4.85
C GLY A 75 14.67 7.81 -5.85
N PHE A 76 13.41 7.98 -6.28
CA PHE A 76 13.01 9.03 -7.23
C PHE A 76 11.91 9.92 -6.64
N PRO A 77 11.94 11.24 -6.86
CA PRO A 77 10.91 12.14 -6.38
C PRO A 77 9.61 11.92 -7.17
N VAL A 78 8.60 11.40 -6.48
CA VAL A 78 7.21 11.37 -6.94
C VAL A 78 6.41 12.20 -5.95
N LEU A 79 5.87 13.32 -6.42
CA LEU A 79 5.11 14.27 -5.60
C LEU A 79 3.73 14.44 -6.20
N GLY A 80 2.72 14.51 -5.35
CA GLY A 80 1.35 14.76 -5.77
C GLY A 80 0.36 14.34 -4.70
N ASP A 81 -0.90 14.31 -5.09
CA ASP A 81 -1.94 13.62 -4.35
C ASP A 81 -1.64 12.10 -4.25
N ILE A 82 -2.23 11.40 -3.27
CA ILE A 82 -2.08 9.95 -3.10
C ILE A 82 -2.39 9.18 -4.38
N VAL A 83 -3.48 9.53 -5.09
CA VAL A 83 -3.87 8.84 -6.32
C VAL A 83 -2.88 9.14 -7.45
N GLU A 84 -2.51 10.41 -7.64
CA GLU A 84 -1.46 10.79 -8.61
C GLU A 84 -0.13 10.05 -8.38
N VAL A 85 0.30 9.94 -7.13
CA VAL A 85 1.52 9.22 -6.75
C VAL A 85 1.39 7.72 -7.04
N LEU A 86 0.25 7.10 -6.72
CA LEU A 86 -0.03 5.70 -7.06
C LEU A 86 -0.05 5.48 -8.58
N GLU A 87 -0.61 6.41 -9.37
CA GLU A 87 -0.61 6.33 -10.83
C GLU A 87 0.79 6.46 -11.41
N ALA A 88 1.64 7.32 -10.83
CA ALA A 88 3.03 7.45 -11.22
C ALA A 88 3.80 6.14 -10.94
N LEU A 89 3.63 5.55 -9.75
CA LEU A 89 4.16 4.22 -9.43
C LEU A 89 3.67 3.16 -10.43
N ALA A 90 2.37 3.16 -10.74
CA ALA A 90 1.79 2.20 -11.67
C ALA A 90 2.44 2.27 -13.06
N ARG A 91 2.83 3.47 -13.53
CA ARG A 91 3.55 3.66 -14.80
C ARG A 91 5.01 3.19 -14.72
N LEU A 92 5.68 3.42 -13.59
CA LEU A 92 7.07 2.98 -13.38
C LEU A 92 7.19 1.46 -13.28
N TYR A 93 6.21 0.80 -12.67
CA TYR A 93 6.19 -0.65 -12.44
C TYR A 93 5.31 -1.39 -13.45
N ARG A 94 5.29 -0.96 -14.72
CA ARG A 94 4.63 -1.70 -15.82
C ARG A 94 5.50 -2.88 -16.24
N GLY A 95 5.38 -3.99 -15.52
CA GLY A 95 6.23 -5.18 -15.68
C GLY A 95 7.50 -5.13 -14.85
N GLY A 96 8.29 -6.20 -14.88
CA GLY A 96 9.49 -6.34 -14.05
C GLY A 96 9.18 -6.87 -12.65
N GLU A 97 9.97 -6.44 -11.66
CA GLU A 97 9.80 -6.83 -10.26
C GLU A 97 8.50 -6.26 -9.69
N LYS A 98 7.85 -6.99 -8.77
CA LYS A 98 6.61 -6.53 -8.13
C LYS A 98 6.92 -5.53 -7.02
N LEU A 99 6.20 -4.41 -7.01
CA LEU A 99 6.23 -3.45 -5.89
C LEU A 99 5.05 -3.70 -4.95
N VAL A 100 5.32 -3.78 -3.65
CA VAL A 100 4.29 -3.76 -2.61
C VAL A 100 4.07 -2.32 -2.15
N VAL A 101 2.84 -1.82 -2.19
CA VAL A 101 2.47 -0.52 -1.62
C VAL A 101 1.48 -0.75 -0.49
N VAL A 102 1.87 -0.41 0.74
CA VAL A 102 1.00 -0.53 1.92
C VAL A 102 0.52 0.86 2.34
N LEU A 103 -0.79 1.03 2.40
CA LEU A 103 -1.47 2.15 3.04
C LEU A 103 -2.08 1.64 4.35
N ASP A 104 -1.34 1.77 5.45
CA ASP A 104 -1.76 1.38 6.79
C ASP A 104 -2.61 2.48 7.44
N GLU A 105 -3.58 2.07 8.26
CA GLU A 105 -4.63 2.94 8.83
C GLU A 105 -5.37 3.77 7.76
N PHE A 106 -5.73 3.13 6.65
CA PHE A 106 -6.39 3.72 5.46
C PHE A 106 -7.65 4.54 5.80
N GLN A 107 -8.34 4.23 6.89
CA GLN A 107 -9.50 5.02 7.33
C GLN A 107 -9.15 6.50 7.56
N TYR A 108 -7.93 6.83 8.01
CA TYR A 108 -7.54 8.22 8.21
C TYR A 108 -7.39 8.98 6.89
N LEU A 109 -7.03 8.29 5.80
CA LEU A 109 -7.01 8.90 4.47
C LEU A 109 -8.43 9.22 3.99
N VAL A 110 -9.38 8.31 4.26
CA VAL A 110 -10.79 8.47 3.86
C VAL A 110 -11.50 9.52 4.73
N GLU A 111 -11.18 9.60 6.02
CA GLU A 111 -11.68 10.64 6.92
C GLU A 111 -11.20 12.03 6.49
N ALA A 112 -9.96 12.15 6.02
CA ALA A 112 -9.38 13.40 5.53
C ALA A 112 -9.90 13.83 4.14
N ASP A 113 -10.19 12.88 3.24
CA ASP A 113 -10.85 13.11 1.95
C ASP A 113 -11.86 12.00 1.65
N SER A 114 -13.15 12.29 1.85
CA SER A 114 -14.24 11.33 1.62
C SER A 114 -14.41 10.94 0.15
N THR A 115 -13.80 11.66 -0.79
CA THR A 115 -13.82 11.35 -2.22
C THR A 115 -12.72 10.36 -2.62
N LEU A 116 -11.72 10.12 -1.75
CA LEU A 116 -10.58 9.27 -2.04
C LEU A 116 -10.95 7.85 -2.49
N PRO A 117 -11.90 7.12 -1.85
CA PRO A 117 -12.28 5.79 -2.32
C PRO A 117 -12.75 5.78 -3.78
N SER A 118 -13.59 6.75 -4.18
CA SER A 118 -14.10 6.86 -5.55
C SER A 118 -12.98 7.17 -6.54
N ARG A 119 -12.05 8.06 -6.18
CA ARG A 119 -10.89 8.41 -7.01
C ARG A 119 -9.94 7.22 -7.16
N LEU A 120 -9.68 6.49 -6.08
CA LEU A 120 -8.84 5.30 -6.07
C LEU A 120 -9.45 4.16 -6.90
N MET A 121 -10.76 3.89 -6.76
CA MET A 121 -11.45 2.88 -7.58
C MET A 121 -11.34 3.20 -9.07
N ARG A 122 -11.62 4.45 -9.46
CA ARG A 122 -11.44 4.91 -10.85
C ARG A 122 -10.02 4.67 -11.34
N SER A 123 -9.02 4.98 -10.50
CA SER A 123 -7.62 4.80 -10.85
C SER A 123 -7.24 3.31 -10.96
N ILE A 124 -7.80 2.44 -10.11
CA ILE A 124 -7.64 0.98 -10.20
C ILE A 124 -8.14 0.47 -11.55
N ASP A 125 -9.35 0.87 -11.93
CA ASP A 125 -9.99 0.40 -13.17
C ASP A 125 -9.32 0.89 -14.45
N THR A 126 -8.52 1.95 -14.37
CA THR A 126 -7.95 2.63 -15.54
C THR A 126 -6.43 2.55 -15.62
N VAL A 127 -5.72 2.79 -14.52
CA VAL A 127 -4.26 2.93 -14.50
C VAL A 127 -3.57 1.83 -13.70
N LEU A 128 -3.96 1.58 -12.44
CA LEU A 128 -3.20 0.65 -11.59
C LEU A 128 -3.28 -0.79 -12.09
N ARG A 129 -4.40 -1.21 -12.69
CA ARG A 129 -4.55 -2.57 -13.25
C ARG A 129 -3.51 -2.95 -14.31
N GLU A 130 -2.86 -1.97 -14.93
CA GLU A 130 -1.82 -2.18 -15.96
C GLU A 130 -0.41 -2.32 -15.36
N SER A 131 -0.28 -2.25 -14.03
CA SER A 131 1.00 -2.32 -13.32
C SER A 131 1.27 -3.69 -12.72
N ASN A 132 2.50 -3.91 -12.25
CA ASN A 132 2.89 -5.04 -11.40
C ASN A 132 2.99 -4.59 -9.94
N ILE A 133 1.94 -3.93 -9.43
CA ILE A 133 1.85 -3.45 -8.04
C ILE A 133 0.90 -4.34 -7.24
N MET A 134 1.29 -4.67 -6.01
CA MET A 134 0.37 -5.16 -4.99
C MET A 134 0.04 -4.01 -4.03
N LEU A 135 -1.17 -3.45 -4.15
CA LEU A 135 -1.69 -2.44 -3.24
C LEU A 135 -2.36 -3.13 -2.05
N VAL A 136 -1.87 -2.85 -0.85
CA VAL A 136 -2.42 -3.35 0.41
C VAL A 136 -3.05 -2.20 1.18
N LEU A 137 -4.36 -2.27 1.39
CA LEU A 137 -5.08 -1.32 2.24
C LEU A 137 -5.31 -1.98 3.60
N CYS A 138 -4.89 -1.33 4.68
CA CYS A 138 -5.09 -1.84 6.04
C CYS A 138 -5.90 -0.86 6.88
N GLY A 139 -6.80 -1.38 7.71
CA GLY A 139 -7.63 -0.55 8.59
C GLY A 139 -8.23 -1.33 9.77
N SER A 140 -8.79 -0.60 10.73
CA SER A 140 -9.45 -1.16 11.92
C SER A 140 -10.96 -1.27 11.80
#